data_AF-A0A1J7JBK4-F1
#
_entry.id   AF-A0A1J7JBK4-F1
#
_cell.length_a   1.000
_cell.length_b   1.000
_cell.length_c   1.000
_cell.angle_alpha   90.00
_cell.angle_beta   90.00
_cell.angle_gamma   90.00
#
_symmetry.space_group_name_H-M   'P 1'
#
loop_
_entity.id
_entity.type
_entity.pdbx_description
1 polymer ?
#
loop_
_entity_poly.entity_id
_entity_poly.type
_entity_poly.pdbx_seq_one_letter_code
_entity_poly.pdbx_strand_id
1 'polypeptide(L)'
;GRQIKPGRFFTMNANDTQGCGEWSVYSHRSTLVTVKHIDDTTDSSVLFEDIASAIDGGEEATTEQQQSFLLGCGTDGGTIGVQANVSNPAYWASSYVASGYKTSGLLVKVVSNAQ
;
A
#
# COMPACT_ATOMS: atom_id res chain seq x y z
N GLY A 1 -10.27 -2.26 1.38
CA GLY A 1 -9.52 -1.02 1.13
C GLY A 1 -10.36 0.23 0.92
N ARG A 2 -11.42 0.20 0.09
CA ARG A 2 -11.99 1.43 -0.50
C ARG A 2 -12.59 2.45 0.50
N GLN A 3 -13.35 2.00 1.51
CA GLN A 3 -14.07 2.82 2.51
C GLN A 3 -15.10 3.84 1.98
N ILE A 4 -14.84 4.52 0.86
CA ILE A 4 -15.73 5.42 0.12
C ILE A 4 -15.74 5.03 -1.37
N LYS A 5 -16.76 5.45 -2.13
CA LYS A 5 -16.93 5.09 -3.55
C LYS A 5 -15.69 5.38 -4.44
N PRO A 6 -15.02 6.54 -4.34
CA PRO A 6 -13.80 6.79 -5.11
C PRO A 6 -12.56 6.07 -4.55
N GLY A 7 -12.65 5.42 -3.39
CA GLY A 7 -11.50 4.93 -2.65
C GLY A 7 -10.90 6.01 -1.74
N ARG A 8 -10.25 5.57 -0.65
CA ARG A 8 -9.49 6.45 0.25
C ARG A 8 -8.00 6.35 -0.11
N PHE A 9 -7.34 7.49 -0.20
CA PHE A 9 -5.89 7.56 -0.34
C PHE A 9 -5.19 7.40 1.01
N PHE A 10 -4.05 6.72 0.97
CA PHE A 10 -3.04 6.67 2.02
C PHE A 10 -1.83 7.46 1.53
N THR A 11 -1.47 8.52 2.24
CA THR A 11 -0.39 9.44 1.86
C THR A 11 0.72 9.41 2.89
N MET A 12 1.96 9.39 2.42
CA MET A 12 3.17 9.52 3.21
C MET A 12 4.01 10.63 2.57
N ASN A 13 4.18 11.74 3.30
CA ASN A 13 5.00 12.84 2.81
C ASN A 13 6.47 12.55 3.11
N ALA A 14 7.35 12.89 2.17
CA ALA A 14 8.80 12.78 2.31
C ALA A 14 9.29 13.37 3.64
N ASN A 15 8.83 14.58 3.97
CA ASN A 15 9.20 15.30 5.20
C ASN A 15 8.79 14.59 6.49
N ASP A 16 7.71 13.81 6.49
CA ASP A 16 7.23 13.07 7.66
C ASP A 16 8.00 11.75 7.84
N THR A 17 8.79 11.35 6.84
CA THR A 17 9.36 10.00 6.69
C THR A 17 10.88 9.93 6.78
N GLN A 18 11.55 10.97 7.31
CA GLN A 18 13.00 11.00 7.47
C GLN A 18 13.51 9.69 8.11
N GLY A 19 14.36 8.95 7.38
CA GLY A 19 14.86 7.64 7.82
C GLY A 19 13.98 6.43 7.43
N CYS A 20 13.22 6.53 6.35
CA CYS A 20 12.29 5.49 5.87
C CYS A 20 11.20 5.13 6.88
N GLY A 21 10.41 6.12 7.29
CA GLY A 21 9.35 5.94 8.28
C GLY A 21 8.36 4.81 7.94
N GLU A 22 7.80 4.19 8.97
CA GLU A 22 6.85 3.08 8.88
C GLU A 22 5.60 3.38 9.72
N TRP A 23 4.42 3.18 9.13
CA TRP A 23 3.14 3.47 9.77
C TRP A 23 2.22 2.26 9.76
N SER A 24 1.53 2.07 10.88
CA SER A 24 0.43 1.11 11.00
C SER A 24 -0.77 1.56 10.16
N VAL A 25 -1.16 0.74 9.18
CA VAL A 25 -2.34 1.00 8.33
C VAL A 25 -3.56 0.19 8.77
N TYR A 26 -3.35 -0.99 9.33
CA TYR A 26 -4.43 -1.86 9.81
C TYR A 26 -3.91 -2.81 10.88
N SER A 27 -4.73 -3.10 11.89
CA SER A 27 -4.42 -4.14 12.88
C SER A 27 -5.67 -4.94 13.20
N HIS A 28 -5.52 -6.26 13.31
CA HIS A 28 -6.59 -7.15 13.74
C HIS A 28 -6.00 -8.33 14.51
N ARG A 29 -6.45 -8.52 15.75
CA ARG A 29 -5.92 -9.54 16.67
C ARG A 29 -4.39 -9.44 16.77
N SER A 30 -3.68 -10.52 16.47
CA SER A 30 -2.22 -10.64 16.48
C SER A 30 -1.57 -10.27 15.14
N THR A 31 -2.30 -9.63 14.23
CA THR A 31 -1.79 -9.22 12.91
C THR A 31 -1.77 -7.71 12.79
N LEU A 32 -0.63 -7.16 12.37
CA LEU A 32 -0.43 -5.76 12.05
C LEU A 32 0.06 -5.61 10.61
N VAL A 33 -0.60 -4.73 9.86
CA VAL A 33 -0.17 -4.28 8.54
C VAL A 33 0.51 -2.93 8.71
N THR A 34 1.73 -2.83 8.19
CA THR A 34 2.48 -1.58 8.14
C THR A 34 2.83 -1.21 6.71
N VAL A 35 2.98 0.08 6.45
CA VAL A 35 3.54 0.60 5.20
C VAL A 35 4.75 1.45 5.51
N LYS A 36 5.84 1.16 4.82
CA LYS A 36 7.11 1.85 4.90
C LYS A 36 7.32 2.71 3.67
N HIS A 37 7.73 3.95 3.89
CA HIS A 37 8.18 4.83 2.82
C HIS A 37 9.68 4.62 2.61
N ILE A 38 10.09 4.32 1.38
CA ILE A 38 11.49 4.03 1.06
C ILE A 38 12.14 5.10 0.18
N ASP A 39 11.37 6.10 -0.26
CA ASP A 39 11.86 7.25 -1.01
C ASP A 39 11.61 8.51 -0.18
N ASP A 40 12.61 9.01 0.51
CA ASP A 40 12.50 10.19 1.37
C ASP A 40 12.58 11.51 0.58
N THR A 41 12.53 11.47 -0.76
CA THR A 41 12.59 12.65 -1.63
C THR A 41 11.25 12.97 -2.30
N THR A 42 10.27 12.08 -2.19
CA THR A 42 9.03 12.14 -2.96
C THR A 42 7.82 11.97 -2.05
N ASP A 43 6.79 12.82 -2.16
CA ASP A 43 5.52 12.57 -1.47
C ASP A 43 4.73 11.48 -2.21
N SER A 44 4.38 10.40 -1.50
CA SER A 44 3.74 9.23 -2.09
C SER A 44 2.33 9.02 -1.59
N SER A 45 1.42 8.70 -2.51
CA SER A 45 0.01 8.48 -2.20
C SER A 45 -0.60 7.42 -3.10
N VAL A 46 -1.19 6.39 -2.47
CA VAL A 46 -1.84 5.26 -3.14
C VAL A 46 -3.19 4.99 -2.50
N LEU A 47 -4.08 4.27 -3.17
CA LEU A 47 -5.36 3.92 -2.55
C LEU A 47 -5.15 2.79 -1.53
N PHE A 48 -5.98 2.79 -0.48
CA PHE A 48 -6.04 1.68 0.46
C PHE A 48 -6.43 0.34 -0.20
N GLU A 49 -7.04 0.36 -1.39
CA GLU A 49 -7.25 -0.84 -2.18
C GLU A 49 -5.98 -1.36 -2.83
N ASP A 50 -5.05 -0.51 -3.25
CA ASP A 50 -3.76 -0.94 -3.80
C ASP A 50 -2.89 -1.62 -2.72
N ILE A 51 -2.93 -1.09 -1.49
CA ILE A 51 -2.28 -1.73 -0.32
C ILE A 51 -2.89 -3.10 -0.05
N ALA A 52 -4.22 -3.22 -0.15
CA ALA A 52 -4.89 -4.51 0.04
C ALA A 52 -4.52 -5.50 -1.07
N SER A 53 -4.57 -5.08 -2.33
CA SER A 53 -4.18 -5.91 -3.48
C SER A 53 -2.72 -6.34 -3.45
N ALA A 54 -1.82 -5.53 -2.89
CA ALA A 54 -0.44 -5.96 -2.65
C ALA A 54 -0.34 -7.13 -1.66
N ILE A 55 -1.30 -7.24 -0.73
CA ILE A 55 -1.34 -8.32 0.27
C ILE A 55 -1.94 -9.60 -0.32
N ASP A 56 -3.10 -9.50 -0.98
CA ASP A 56 -3.93 -10.66 -1.37
C ASP A 56 -4.12 -10.83 -2.89
N GLY A 57 -3.57 -9.94 -3.71
CA GLY A 57 -3.74 -9.93 -5.16
C GLY A 57 -5.00 -9.23 -5.68
N GLY A 58 -5.91 -8.83 -4.80
CA GLY A 58 -7.21 -8.26 -5.15
C GLY A 58 -8.30 -9.30 -5.41
N GLU A 59 -9.53 -8.82 -5.55
CA GLU A 59 -10.75 -9.66 -5.61
C GLU A 59 -10.77 -10.62 -6.82
N GLU A 60 -10.15 -10.23 -7.92
CA GLU A 60 -10.14 -10.99 -9.18
C GLU A 60 -8.91 -11.91 -9.34
N ALA A 61 -8.02 -11.98 -8.34
CA ALA A 61 -6.83 -12.81 -8.42
C ALA A 61 -7.17 -14.31 -8.29
N THR A 62 -6.68 -15.12 -9.23
CA THR A 62 -6.75 -16.58 -9.09
C THR A 62 -5.86 -17.08 -7.96
N THR A 63 -6.13 -18.28 -7.46
CA THR A 63 -5.31 -18.92 -6.41
C THR A 63 -3.83 -18.98 -6.77
N GLU A 64 -3.51 -19.18 -8.05
CA GLU A 64 -2.14 -19.21 -8.56
C GLU A 64 -1.52 -17.82 -8.56
N GLN A 65 -2.28 -16.79 -8.95
CA GLN A 65 -1.82 -15.40 -8.92
C GLN A 65 -1.56 -14.92 -7.50
N GLN A 66 -2.40 -15.33 -6.53
CA GLN A 66 -2.24 -15.02 -5.11
C GLN A 66 -0.89 -15.44 -4.54
N GLN A 67 -0.25 -16.48 -5.11
CA GLN A 67 1.09 -16.93 -4.68
C GLN A 67 2.19 -15.87 -4.89
N SER A 68 1.97 -14.94 -5.82
CA SER A 68 2.90 -13.85 -6.14
C SER A 68 2.81 -12.67 -5.16
N PHE A 69 1.77 -12.62 -4.34
CA PHE A 69 1.49 -11.55 -3.39
C PHE A 69 1.89 -11.96 -1.96
N LEU A 70 1.77 -11.03 -1.02
CA LEU A 70 2.35 -11.21 0.32
C LEU A 70 1.77 -12.39 1.10
N LEU A 71 0.47 -12.70 0.96
CA LEU A 71 -0.13 -13.90 1.57
C LEU A 71 0.34 -15.22 0.94
N GLY A 72 0.76 -15.17 -0.31
CA GLY A 72 1.29 -16.31 -1.07
C GLY A 72 2.71 -16.72 -0.68
N CYS A 73 3.32 -16.03 0.29
CA CYS A 73 4.72 -16.15 0.69
C CYS A 73 5.76 -15.80 -0.39
N GLY A 74 5.36 -15.52 -1.65
CA GLY A 74 6.16 -14.89 -2.70
C GLY A 74 7.62 -15.36 -2.82
N THR A 75 8.49 -14.48 -3.32
CA THR A 75 9.96 -14.66 -3.33
C THR A 75 10.70 -13.73 -2.36
N ASP A 76 10.06 -12.65 -1.91
CA ASP A 76 10.71 -11.48 -1.31
C ASP A 76 10.52 -11.36 0.21
N GLY A 77 10.12 -12.46 0.87
CA GLY A 77 9.88 -12.49 2.31
C GLY A 77 8.60 -11.76 2.74
N GLY A 78 8.55 -11.25 3.98
CA GLY A 78 7.35 -10.67 4.59
C GLY A 78 6.96 -9.25 4.14
N THR A 79 7.53 -8.74 3.03
CA THR A 79 7.33 -7.38 2.51
C THR A 79 7.19 -7.39 0.99
N ILE A 80 6.35 -6.50 0.44
CA ILE A 80 6.20 -6.32 -1.02
C ILE A 80 5.95 -4.85 -1.37
N GLY A 81 6.34 -4.44 -2.57
CA GLY A 81 6.02 -3.11 -3.09
C GLY A 81 4.53 -2.93 -3.36
N VAL A 82 3.99 -1.77 -3.03
CA VAL A 82 2.60 -1.44 -3.40
C VAL A 82 2.55 -1.06 -4.88
N GLN A 83 1.72 -1.76 -5.65
CA GLN A 83 1.50 -1.45 -7.06
C GLN A 83 0.15 -0.79 -7.25
N ALA A 84 0.17 0.51 -7.58
CA ALA A 84 -1.05 1.27 -7.80
C ALA A 84 -1.77 0.86 -9.09
N ASN A 85 -3.08 0.63 -8.99
CA ASN A 85 -3.95 0.50 -10.15
C ASN A 85 -4.25 1.89 -10.75
N VAL A 86 -3.33 2.39 -11.58
CA VAL A 86 -3.44 3.71 -12.23
C VAL A 86 -4.62 3.84 -13.19
N SER A 87 -5.31 2.74 -13.52
CA SER A 87 -6.57 2.78 -14.28
C SER A 87 -7.75 3.26 -13.42
N ASN A 88 -7.61 3.31 -12.08
CA ASN A 88 -8.64 3.82 -11.19
C ASN A 88 -8.83 5.34 -11.41
N PRO A 89 -10.05 5.83 -11.69
CA PRO A 89 -10.32 7.25 -11.92
C PRO A 89 -9.88 8.20 -10.79
N ALA A 90 -9.74 7.71 -9.56
CA ALA A 90 -9.27 8.51 -8.43
C ALA A 90 -7.88 9.12 -8.65
N TYR A 91 -7.00 8.43 -9.39
CA TYR A 91 -5.67 8.92 -9.76
C TYR A 91 -5.69 10.06 -10.78
N TRP A 92 -6.80 10.21 -11.50
CA TRP A 92 -7.00 11.24 -12.52
C TRP A 92 -7.88 12.39 -12.03
N ALA A 93 -8.38 12.30 -10.80
CA ALA A 93 -9.11 13.39 -10.17
C ALA A 93 -8.19 14.62 -10.06
N SER A 94 -8.74 15.80 -10.34
CA SER A 94 -7.98 17.06 -10.32
C SER A 94 -7.28 17.30 -8.98
N SER A 95 -7.88 16.86 -7.87
CA SER A 95 -7.28 16.94 -6.53
C SER A 95 -6.01 16.11 -6.37
N TYR A 96 -5.96 14.91 -6.95
CA TYR A 96 -4.76 14.05 -6.92
C TYR A 96 -3.69 14.55 -7.88
N VAL A 97 -4.09 14.95 -9.10
CA VAL A 97 -3.14 15.51 -10.07
C VAL A 97 -2.49 16.80 -9.55
N ALA A 98 -3.28 17.67 -8.91
CA ALA A 98 -2.78 18.93 -8.37
C ALA A 98 -1.86 18.77 -7.16
N SER A 99 -1.93 17.65 -6.43
CA SER A 99 -1.04 17.43 -5.27
C SER A 99 0.38 17.03 -5.68
N GLY A 100 0.57 16.51 -6.90
CA GLY A 100 1.87 16.09 -7.40
C GLY A 100 2.41 14.79 -6.78
N TYR A 101 1.59 14.05 -6.02
CA TYR A 101 2.00 12.79 -5.39
C TYR A 101 2.46 11.74 -6.42
N LYS A 102 3.36 10.86 -5.99
CA LYS A 102 3.73 9.65 -6.75
C LYS A 102 3.07 8.41 -6.17
N THR A 103 2.92 7.39 -7.01
CA THR A 103 2.39 6.09 -6.61
C THR A 103 3.49 5.10 -6.18
N SER A 104 4.77 5.49 -6.28
CA SER A 104 5.94 4.67 -5.98
C SER A 104 6.46 4.89 -4.57
N GLY A 105 7.48 4.11 -4.15
CA GLY A 105 8.20 4.36 -2.90
C GLY A 105 7.54 3.81 -1.63
N LEU A 106 6.51 2.96 -1.78
CA LEU A 106 5.79 2.34 -0.66
C LEU A 106 5.99 0.83 -0.64
N LEU A 107 6.41 0.30 0.51
CA LEU A 107 6.43 -1.13 0.80
C LEU A 107 5.39 -1.47 1.85
N VAL A 108 4.62 -2.53 1.65
CA VAL A 108 3.69 -3.08 2.65
C VAL A 108 4.28 -4.32 3.30
N LYS A 109 4.01 -4.47 4.60
CA LYS A 109 4.43 -5.60 5.42
C LYS A 109 3.28 -6.08 6.28
N VAL A 110 3.18 -7.40 6.46
CA VAL A 110 2.30 -8.00 7.48
C VAL A 110 3.18 -8.65 8.54
N VAL A 111 2.97 -8.27 9.81
CA VAL A 111 3.72 -8.78 10.95
C VAL A 111 2.80 -9.31 12.03
N SER A 112 3.34 -10.21 12.85
CA SER A 112 2.73 -10.54 14.14
C SER A 112 2.94 -9.38 15.11
N ASN A 113 1.88 -8.99 15.82
CA ASN A 113 1.95 -8.11 17.00
C ASN A 113 1.41 -8.81 18.26
N ALA A 114 1.40 -10.15 18.27
CA ALA A 114 1.13 -10.92 19.49
C ALA A 114 2.13 -10.52 20.58
N GLN A 115 1.60 -10.21 21.78
CA GLN A 115 2.38 -10.06 23.00
C GLN A 115 2.47 -11.38 23.74
#